data_AF-A0A6L3X3A2-F1
#
_entry.id   AF-A0A6L3X3A2-F1
#
_cell.length_a   1.000
_cell.length_b   1.000
_cell.length_c   1.000
_cell.angle_alpha   90.00
_cell.angle_beta   90.00
_cell.angle_gamma   90.00
#
_symmetry.space_group_name_H-M   'P 1'
#
loop_
_entity.id
_entity.type
_entity.pdbx_description
1 polymer ?
#
loop_
_entity_poly.entity_id
_entity_poly.type
_entity_poly.pdbx_seq_one_letter_code
_entity_poly.pdbx_strand_id
1 'polypeptide(L)' 'MRESVHTNTSIWSKGMMAVIAAQFLSAFGDNALLFATLALLKAEFYPDWSQPILQMVFV' A
#
# COMPACT_ATOMS: atom_id res chain seq x y z
N MET A 1 -33.72 -27.68 -12.23
CA MET A 1 -33.63 -26.21 -12.34
C MET A 1 -32.45 -25.78 -11.48
N ARG A 2 -31.30 -25.39 -12.06
CA ARG A 2 -30.15 -24.89 -11.27
C ARG A 2 -30.34 -23.39 -11.13
N GLU A 3 -30.72 -22.96 -9.93
CA GLU A 3 -30.90 -21.56 -9.61
C GLU A 3 -29.52 -20.89 -9.56
N SER A 4 -29.24 -20.03 -10.54
CA SER A 4 -28.05 -19.19 -10.54
C SER A 4 -28.24 -18.12 -9.47
N VAL A 5 -27.73 -18.40 -8.26
CA VAL A 5 -27.70 -17.43 -7.16
C VAL A 5 -26.82 -16.26 -7.59
N HIS A 6 -27.44 -15.21 -8.13
CA HIS A 6 -26.79 -13.93 -8.27
C HIS A 6 -26.68 -13.31 -6.88
N THR A 7 -25.60 -13.63 -6.16
CA THR A 7 -25.21 -12.89 -4.98
C THR A 7 -24.81 -11.50 -5.44
N ASN A 8 -25.73 -10.55 -5.31
CA ASN A 8 -25.45 -9.13 -5.50
C ASN A 8 -24.55 -8.68 -4.32
N THR A 9 -23.29 -9.10 -4.32
CA THR A 9 -22.31 -8.67 -3.32
C THR A 9 -21.98 -7.23 -3.62
N SER A 10 -22.80 -6.33 -3.07
CA SER A 10 -22.54 -4.90 -3.08
C SER A 10 -21.11 -4.64 -2.61
N ILE A 11 -20.40 -3.78 -3.32
CA ILE A 11 -19.06 -3.33 -2.92
C ILE A 11 -19.06 -2.74 -1.50
N TRP A 12 -20.21 -2.22 -1.06
CA TRP A 12 -20.43 -1.67 0.29
C TRP A 12 -20.75 -2.72 1.34
N SER A 13 -20.75 -4.01 0.98
CA SER A 13 -20.87 -5.09 1.94
C SER A 13 -19.74 -5.00 2.97
N LYS A 14 -20.05 -5.23 4.24
CA LYS A 14 -19.06 -5.24 5.34
C LYS A 14 -17.84 -6.12 5.02
N GLY A 15 -18.07 -7.27 4.39
CA GLY A 15 -16.99 -8.18 3.98
C GLY A 15 -16.10 -7.59 2.89
N MET A 16 -16.70 -6.95 1.89
CA MET A 16 -15.94 -6.34 0.79
C MET A 16 -15.15 -5.12 1.25
N MET A 17 -15.73 -4.28 2.13
CA MET A 17 -15.02 -3.16 2.75
C MET A 17 -13.83 -3.62 3.60
N ALA A 18 -13.96 -4.72 4.34
CA ALA A 18 -12.85 -5.29 5.09
C ALA A 18 -11.71 -5.78 4.16
N VAL A 19 -12.06 -6.43 3.04
CA VAL A 19 -11.09 -6.86 2.02
C VAL A 19 -10.40 -5.66 1.37
N ILE A 20 -11.13 -4.61 1.01
CA ILE A 20 -10.56 -3.39 0.42
C ILE A 20 -9.61 -2.70 1.41
N ALA A 21 -10.00 -2.58 2.68
CA ALA A 21 -9.12 -1.99 3.70
C ALA A 21 -7.85 -2.83 3.92
N ALA A 22 -7.98 -4.16 3.98
CA ALA A 22 -6.84 -5.06 4.09
C ALA A 22 -5.92 -4.97 2.85
N GLN A 23 -6.50 -4.93 1.65
CA GLN A 23 -5.75 -4.83 0.40
C GLN A 23 -5.03 -3.49 0.27
N PHE A 24 -5.68 -2.41 0.70
CA PHE A 24 -5.08 -1.08 0.75
C PHE A 24 -3.92 -1.04 1.75
N LEU A 25 -4.12 -1.56 2.97
CA LEU A 25 -3.07 -1.57 3.98
C LEU A 25 -1.89 -2.46 3.61
N SER A 26 -2.14 -3.61 2.96
CA SER A 26 -1.09 -4.48 2.44
C SER A 26 -0.27 -3.75 1.37
N ALA A 27 -0.93 -3.20 0.35
CA ALA A 27 -0.24 -2.46 -0.71
C ALA A 27 0.47 -1.20 -0.18
N PHE A 28 -0.09 -0.54 0.83
CA PHE A 28 0.55 0.57 1.53
C PHE A 28 1.80 0.11 2.27
N GLY A 29 1.72 -0.99 3.03
CA GLY A 29 2.83 -1.57 3.77
C GLY A 29 3.96 -2.06 2.87
N ASP A 30 3.63 -2.73 1.76
CA ASP A 30 4.61 -3.21 0.78
C ASP A 30 5.40 -2.04 0.16
N ASN A 31 4.70 -0.96 -0.21
CA ASN A 31 5.35 0.24 -0.75
C ASN A 31 6.12 1.02 0.33
N ALA A 32 5.57 1.16 1.54
CA ALA A 32 6.21 1.85 2.65
C ALA A 32 7.47 1.12 3.13
N LEU A 33 7.45 -0.22 3.16
CA LEU A 33 8.60 -1.05 3.49
C LEU A 33 9.71 -0.87 2.45
N LEU A 34 9.37 -0.86 1.15
CA LEU A 34 10.34 -0.56 0.09
C LEU A 34 10.96 0.83 0.25
N PHE A 35 10.16 1.86 0.52
CA PHE A 35 10.69 3.22 0.77
C PHE A 35 11.52 3.31 2.04
N ALA A 36 11.11 2.64 3.12
CA ALA A 36 11.87 2.59 4.37
C ALA A 36 13.20 1.86 4.19
N THR A 37 13.22 0.74 3.45
CA THR A 37 14.44 0.03 3.11
C THR A 37 15.34 0.87 2.21
N LEU A 38 14.81 1.59 1.22
CA LEU A 38 15.59 2.51 0.39
C LEU A 38 16.15 3.69 1.22
N ALA A 39 15.37 4.24 2.14
CA ALA A 39 15.80 5.30 3.04
C ALA A 39 16.87 4.80 4.05
N LEU A 40 16.71 3.59 4.58
CA LEU A 40 17.65 2.94 5.49
C LEU A 40 18.95 2.54 4.77
N LEU A 41 18.85 1.97 3.57
CA LEU A 41 20.01 1.65 2.73
C LEU A 41 20.77 2.93 2.35
N LYS A 42 20.05 4.02 2.06
CA LYS A 42 20.64 5.34 1.86
C LYS A 42 21.31 5.88 3.13
N ALA A 43 20.71 5.68 4.30
CA ALA A 43 21.25 6.13 5.58
C ALA A 43 22.55 5.39 5.96
N GLU A 44 22.65 4.08 5.67
CA GLU A 44 23.86 3.30 5.96
C GLU A 44 25.00 3.46 4.94
N PHE A 45 24.77 4.08 3.76
CA PHE A 45 25.81 4.36 2.75
C PHE A 45 26.14 5.86 2.49
N TYR A 46 25.69 6.77 3.37
CA TYR A 46 26.27 8.10 3.72
C TYR A 46 26.79 9.09 2.65
N PRO A 47 25.99 9.94 1.96
CA PRO A 47 26.53 11.28 1.56
C PRO A 47 25.53 12.47 1.37
N ASP A 48 26.04 13.72 1.32
CA ASP A 48 25.36 15.06 1.28
C ASP A 48 24.33 15.30 0.14
N TRP A 49 24.22 14.39 -0.81
CA TRP A 49 23.26 14.45 -1.92
C TRP A 49 21.91 13.77 -1.61
N SER A 50 21.65 13.40 -0.36
CA SER A 50 20.39 12.81 0.08
C SER A 50 19.23 13.82 0.22
N GLN A 51 19.56 15.11 0.35
CA GLN A 51 18.64 16.24 0.55
C GLN A 51 17.50 16.36 -0.50
N PRO A 52 17.71 16.13 -1.81
CA PRO A 52 16.65 16.26 -2.83
C PRO A 52 15.60 15.15 -2.80
N ILE A 53 15.93 13.96 -2.29
CA ILE A 53 15.02 12.82 -2.30
C ILE A 53 13.97 12.93 -1.19
N LEU A 54 14.32 13.54 -0.06
CA LEU A 54 13.35 13.86 0.99
C LEU A 54 12.31 14.87 0.48
N GLN A 55 12.69 15.77 -0.42
CA GLN A 55 11.75 16.68 -1.09
C GLN A 55 10.88 15.99 -2.15
N MET A 56 11.30 14.86 -2.74
CA MET A 56 10.47 14.12 -3.71
C MET A 56 9.47 13.14 -3.07
N VAL A 57 9.72 12.70 -1.83
CA VAL A 57 8.81 11.79 -1.09
C VAL A 57 7.77 12.56 -0.27
N PHE A 58 8.02 13.83 0.03
CA PHE A 58 7.17 14.68 0.87
C PHE A 58 6.61 15.94 0.16
N VAL A 59 6.76 16.06 -1.18
CA VAL A 59 6.06 17.08 -2.01
C VAL A 59 5.23 16.41 -3.09
#